data_AF-A0A7J3U4Z3-F1
#
_entry.id   AF-A0A7J3U4Z3-F1
#
_cell.length_a   1.000
_cell.length_b   1.000
_cell.length_c   1.000
_cell.angle_alpha   90.00
_cell.angle_beta   90.00
_cell.angle_gamma   90.00
#
_symmetry.space_group_name_H-M   'P 1'
#
loop_
_entity.id
_entity.type
_entity.pdbx_description
1 polymer ?
#
loop_
_entity_poly.entity_id
_entity_poly.type
_entity_poly.pdbx_seq_one_letter_code
_entity_poly.pdbx_strand_id
1 'polypeptide(L)'
;MKKAVYFAIVILVFGGISPMIVGNSGNTPSSESYISEGESGTTFAGNFMNSDEMKISYPLFSNPAIVAKGDDFTILVNFSGSPDSWGCSISTAYDPVAETFPLGMGDSEYNSTSGLWEISVNVPVNADDDLYNITVIAYEGGNALQAGQPRAVSVVDEYKENFSFVHLTDFHIGDPRGMTVDVFKTIGWKAARKSVEEVNLLHPDFVIITGDLVFGQLYPFEYSVEYRKCYKILQEFDVPTFLCPGNHDGYIQTGQDGFKLWKKFIGPLYYSFDYGKYHFTSVNSYDWPAPSRWAISYAPLQWGGHIQDEQMEWIEKDLKNSAGAEARFIMLHHNPLWDTKNDSLFKNRNYTGREKLLSLIEKYDVSAVFDGHVHYDNVTVKGDTLYITTTTCASELSADDAYWGYRLIDVNSGKITSYNYREPKYSIPLYRLNYTYSENDGSASTVSADIENDLEMNVTARLHFYVPAGDYEVQNGKIVKETVVGGIERVEVDAYVPRLHSLEVTIRPS
;
A
#
# COMPACT_ATOMS: atom_id res chain seq x y z
N MET A 1 -14.74 29.91 -15.21
CA MET A 1 -15.94 30.43 -14.51
C MET A 1 -16.96 29.36 -14.12
N LYS A 2 -17.20 28.27 -14.88
CA LYS A 2 -18.16 27.21 -14.46
C LYS A 2 -17.82 26.54 -13.10
N LYS A 3 -16.53 26.30 -12.78
CA LYS A 3 -16.10 25.70 -11.49
C LYS A 3 -16.50 26.50 -10.24
N ALA A 4 -16.78 27.81 -10.35
CA ALA A 4 -17.12 28.65 -9.18
C ALA A 4 -18.61 28.60 -8.78
N VAL A 5 -19.50 28.07 -9.63
CA VAL A 5 -20.96 28.11 -9.38
C VAL A 5 -21.43 26.90 -8.57
N TYR A 6 -20.83 25.72 -8.77
CA TYR A 6 -21.03 24.55 -7.90
C TYR A 6 -20.53 24.81 -6.46
N PHE A 7 -19.50 25.64 -6.31
CA PHE A 7 -18.84 25.97 -5.06
C PHE A 7 -19.76 26.60 -4.00
N ALA A 8 -20.78 27.35 -4.43
CA ALA A 8 -21.73 28.00 -3.51
C ALA A 8 -22.88 27.08 -3.06
N ILE A 9 -23.20 26.05 -3.83
CA ILE A 9 -24.37 25.19 -3.59
C ILE A 9 -24.11 24.21 -2.43
N VAL A 10 -22.90 23.67 -2.33
CA VAL A 10 -22.52 22.73 -1.24
C VAL A 10 -22.59 23.40 0.14
N ILE A 11 -22.21 24.68 0.25
CA ILE A 11 -22.26 25.44 1.51
C ILE A 11 -23.71 25.63 2.00
N LEU A 12 -24.68 25.78 1.08
CA LEU A 12 -26.08 26.01 1.42
C LEU A 12 -26.82 24.75 1.91
N VAL A 13 -26.36 23.55 1.58
CA VAL A 13 -27.00 22.29 2.03
C VAL A 13 -26.63 21.93 3.47
N PHE A 14 -25.42 22.30 3.94
CA PHE A 14 -24.93 21.95 5.28
C PHE A 14 -24.98 23.08 6.31
N GLY A 15 -25.26 24.33 5.91
CA GLY A 15 -25.33 25.49 6.81
C GLY A 15 -26.56 25.56 7.74
N GLY A 16 -27.26 24.45 7.97
CA GLY A 16 -28.65 24.43 8.46
C GLY A 16 -28.97 23.45 9.60
N ILE A 17 -28.00 23.01 10.40
CA ILE A 17 -28.27 22.17 11.58
C ILE A 17 -27.60 22.76 12.83
N SER A 18 -28.38 23.49 13.63
CA SER A 18 -27.96 23.93 14.97
C SER A 18 -27.84 22.73 15.91
N PRO A 19 -26.77 22.60 16.71
CA PRO A 19 -26.67 21.53 17.69
C PRO A 19 -27.63 21.77 18.85
N MET A 20 -28.67 20.94 19.00
CA MET A 20 -29.44 20.88 20.23
C MET A 20 -28.57 20.24 21.32
N ILE A 21 -28.20 21.04 22.32
CA ILE A 21 -27.60 20.55 23.56
C ILE A 21 -28.71 19.86 24.37
N VAL A 22 -28.75 18.53 24.34
CA VAL A 22 -29.48 17.73 25.32
C VAL A 22 -28.44 17.12 26.26
N GLY A 23 -28.31 17.71 27.44
CA GLY A 23 -27.46 17.14 28.48
C GLY A 23 -28.07 15.86 29.03
N ASN A 24 -27.27 14.81 29.15
CA ASN A 24 -27.60 13.68 30.01
C ASN A 24 -26.38 13.29 30.84
N SER A 25 -26.60 13.15 32.15
CA SER A 25 -25.58 12.85 33.15
C SER A 25 -25.59 11.35 33.46
N GLY A 26 -24.44 10.68 33.41
CA GLY A 26 -24.30 9.35 34.01
C GLY A 26 -23.21 8.46 33.42
N ASN A 27 -22.32 8.00 34.30
CA ASN A 27 -21.49 6.79 34.21
C ASN A 27 -20.59 6.58 32.98
N THR A 28 -19.30 6.85 33.17
CA THR A 28 -18.20 6.07 32.59
C THR A 28 -18.25 4.59 33.02
N PRO A 29 -18.05 3.65 32.09
CA PRO A 29 -17.43 2.35 32.38
C PRO A 29 -15.94 2.37 32.03
N SER A 30 -15.17 1.57 32.76
CA SER A 30 -13.73 1.37 32.61
C SER A 30 -13.36 0.45 31.44
N SER A 31 -12.07 0.49 31.08
CA SER A 31 -11.36 -0.50 30.26
C SER A 31 -11.85 -1.95 30.39
N GLU A 32 -12.21 -2.57 29.27
CA GLU A 32 -12.36 -4.03 29.17
C GLU A 32 -11.07 -4.66 28.63
N SER A 33 -10.43 -5.45 29.49
CA SER A 33 -9.42 -6.44 29.15
C SER A 33 -10.08 -7.76 28.77
N TYR A 34 -9.62 -8.44 27.71
CA TYR A 34 -10.06 -9.80 27.36
C TYR A 34 -9.00 -10.87 27.68
N ILE A 35 -9.51 -12.04 28.06
CA ILE A 35 -8.89 -13.08 28.91
C ILE A 35 -9.53 -14.43 28.50
N SER A 36 -8.82 -15.57 28.36
CA SER A 36 -7.36 -15.85 28.28
C SER A 36 -7.16 -17.30 27.86
N GLU A 37 -6.09 -17.65 27.13
CA GLU A 37 -5.80 -19.05 26.78
C GLU A 37 -5.02 -19.81 27.86
N GLY A 38 -5.30 -21.10 27.98
CA GLY A 38 -4.77 -21.99 29.02
C GLY A 38 -3.82 -23.05 28.48
N GLU A 39 -2.59 -23.02 29.01
CA GLU A 39 -1.56 -24.08 29.11
C GLU A 39 -1.71 -25.38 28.29
N SER A 40 -0.67 -25.71 27.49
CA SER A 40 0.49 -26.43 28.06
C SER A 40 1.63 -26.61 27.04
N GLY A 41 2.88 -26.32 27.45
CA GLY A 41 4.06 -26.46 26.58
C GLY A 41 5.21 -25.52 26.94
N THR A 42 5.94 -25.84 28.01
CA THR A 42 7.14 -25.16 28.55
C THR A 42 7.87 -24.17 27.62
N THR A 43 7.68 -22.86 27.84
CA THR A 43 8.49 -21.77 27.25
C THR A 43 8.91 -20.76 28.32
N PHE A 44 10.00 -20.01 28.06
CA PHE A 44 10.54 -19.03 28.99
C PHE A 44 9.56 -17.89 29.23
N ALA A 45 9.12 -17.71 30.48
CA ALA A 45 8.21 -16.64 30.88
C ALA A 45 8.93 -15.28 30.99
N GLY A 46 9.18 -14.65 29.84
CA GLY A 46 9.45 -13.22 29.76
C GLY A 46 8.14 -12.43 29.78
N ASN A 47 8.09 -11.30 30.49
CA ASN A 47 6.97 -10.37 30.39
C ASN A 47 7.06 -9.61 29.06
N PHE A 48 6.36 -10.09 28.04
CA PHE A 48 6.26 -9.40 26.75
C PHE A 48 5.49 -8.09 26.89
N MET A 49 6.20 -6.95 26.83
CA MET A 49 5.56 -5.65 26.65
C MET A 49 5.77 -5.16 25.21
N ASN A 50 4.65 -4.92 24.52
CA ASN A 50 4.63 -4.23 23.24
C ASN A 50 4.87 -2.74 23.54
N SER A 51 6.05 -2.22 23.22
CA SER A 51 6.53 -0.93 23.74
C SER A 51 6.63 0.13 22.65
N ASP A 52 6.34 1.39 22.99
CA ASP A 52 6.70 2.55 22.16
C ASP A 52 8.24 2.80 22.12
N GLU A 53 9.03 2.01 22.88
CA GLU A 53 10.47 2.14 23.05
C GLU A 53 11.29 1.40 21.97
N MET A 54 10.68 0.42 21.29
CA MET A 54 11.29 -0.31 20.17
C MET A 54 10.39 -0.24 18.93
N LYS A 55 10.93 0.20 17.79
CA LYS A 55 10.21 0.27 16.52
C LYS A 55 11.03 -0.24 15.35
N ILE A 56 10.49 -1.20 14.61
CA ILE A 56 11.01 -1.62 13.29
C ILE A 56 10.85 -0.44 12.32
N SER A 57 11.96 -0.05 11.70
CA SER A 57 12.06 1.03 10.70
C SER A 57 12.17 0.49 9.27
N TYR A 58 12.65 -0.75 9.11
CA TYR A 58 12.54 -1.56 7.89
C TYR A 58 12.61 -3.06 8.29
N PRO A 59 11.84 -3.94 7.65
CA PRO A 59 10.82 -3.64 6.65
C PRO A 59 9.52 -3.10 7.26
N LEU A 60 8.66 -2.53 6.41
CA LEU A 60 7.37 -1.93 6.78
C LEU A 60 6.29 -2.42 5.81
N PHE A 61 5.01 -2.40 6.20
CA PHE A 61 3.90 -2.71 5.25
C PHE A 61 3.88 -1.80 4.00
N SER A 62 4.50 -0.61 4.08
CA SER A 62 4.58 0.38 3.00
C SER A 62 5.90 0.38 2.22
N ASN A 63 6.84 -0.46 2.66
CA ASN A 63 8.13 -0.74 2.03
C ASN A 63 8.60 -2.13 2.52
N PRO A 64 7.92 -3.21 2.08
CA PRO A 64 8.23 -4.55 2.54
C PRO A 64 9.56 -5.04 1.98
N ALA A 65 10.18 -6.00 2.67
CA ALA A 65 11.24 -6.81 2.10
C ALA A 65 10.62 -7.87 1.18
N ILE A 66 11.02 -7.93 -0.10
CA ILE A 66 10.74 -9.07 -0.97
C ILE A 66 12.03 -9.88 -1.00
N VAL A 67 11.97 -11.14 -0.57
CA VAL A 67 13.14 -11.97 -0.27
C VAL A 67 12.87 -13.43 -0.68
N ALA A 68 13.83 -14.06 -1.34
CA ALA A 68 13.68 -15.46 -1.76
C ALA A 68 13.86 -16.42 -0.57
N LYS A 69 13.27 -17.62 -0.67
CA LYS A 69 13.44 -18.67 0.36
C LYS A 69 14.91 -19.06 0.51
N GLY A 70 15.42 -18.99 1.74
CA GLY A 70 16.82 -19.27 2.04
C GLY A 70 17.77 -18.07 1.90
N ASP A 71 17.31 -16.92 1.40
CA ASP A 71 18.12 -15.70 1.31
C ASP A 71 18.10 -14.86 2.60
N ASP A 72 19.10 -13.99 2.72
CA ASP A 72 19.25 -13.05 3.83
C ASP A 72 18.62 -11.69 3.53
N PHE A 73 18.09 -11.02 4.55
CA PHE A 73 17.74 -9.60 4.52
C PHE A 73 18.10 -8.90 5.83
N THR A 74 18.13 -7.56 5.80
CA THR A 74 18.44 -6.74 6.99
C THR A 74 17.16 -6.16 7.58
N ILE A 75 16.98 -6.29 8.88
CA ILE A 75 15.98 -5.55 9.66
C ILE A 75 16.66 -4.32 10.25
N LEU A 76 16.04 -3.14 10.12
CA LEU A 76 16.46 -1.91 10.78
C LEU A 76 15.54 -1.62 11.97
N VAL A 77 16.10 -1.56 13.18
CA VAL A 77 15.33 -1.34 14.42
C VAL A 77 15.78 -0.06 15.12
N ASN A 78 14.84 0.84 15.38
CA ASN A 78 15.03 1.96 16.30
C ASN A 78 14.78 1.45 17.72
N PHE A 79 15.87 1.28 18.48
CA PHE A 79 15.86 0.86 19.88
C PHE A 79 17.09 1.44 20.57
N SER A 80 16.88 2.08 21.72
CA SER A 80 17.95 2.73 22.48
C SER A 80 18.66 1.83 23.49
N GLY A 81 18.15 0.61 23.72
CA GLY A 81 18.78 -0.37 24.59
C GLY A 81 20.02 -1.03 23.97
N SER A 82 20.67 -1.86 24.78
CA SER A 82 21.85 -2.65 24.42
C SER A 82 21.55 -4.13 24.67
N PRO A 83 20.79 -4.80 23.79
CA PRO A 83 20.31 -6.15 24.03
C PRO A 83 21.45 -7.18 24.07
N ASP A 84 21.29 -8.17 24.96
CA ASP A 84 22.15 -9.35 25.07
C ASP A 84 22.02 -10.25 23.84
N SER A 85 20.82 -10.31 23.23
CA SER A 85 20.53 -11.03 21.99
C SER A 85 19.23 -10.58 21.33
N TRP A 86 19.03 -10.99 20.08
CA TRP A 86 17.83 -10.77 19.29
C TRP A 86 17.13 -12.09 18.96
N GLY A 87 15.81 -12.06 18.80
CA GLY A 87 15.03 -13.13 18.17
C GLY A 87 14.04 -12.56 17.18
N CYS A 88 13.95 -13.14 15.99
CA CYS A 88 13.06 -12.67 14.92
C CYS A 88 12.21 -13.82 14.38
N SER A 89 10.96 -13.54 14.03
CA SER A 89 10.06 -14.49 13.37
C SER A 89 9.14 -13.79 12.38
N ILE A 90 8.67 -14.54 11.39
CA ILE A 90 7.61 -14.14 10.46
C ILE A 90 6.37 -14.99 10.69
N SER A 91 5.18 -14.43 10.46
CA SER A 91 3.92 -15.16 10.51
C SER A 91 2.97 -14.75 9.39
N THR A 92 2.20 -15.68 8.80
CA THR A 92 1.34 -15.37 7.65
C THR A 92 0.35 -14.23 7.98
N ALA A 93 0.11 -13.33 7.01
CA ALA A 93 -0.45 -12.02 7.33
C ALA A 93 -1.99 -11.97 7.47
N TYR A 94 -2.72 -12.84 6.76
CA TYR A 94 -4.20 -12.77 6.64
C TYR A 94 -4.92 -14.08 6.99
N ASP A 95 -4.19 -15.16 7.29
CA ASP A 95 -4.79 -16.46 7.55
C ASP A 95 -5.61 -16.43 8.85
N PRO A 96 -6.76 -17.15 8.92
CA PRO A 96 -7.53 -17.34 10.15
C PRO A 96 -6.70 -17.95 11.29
N VAL A 97 -5.71 -18.78 10.96
CA VAL A 97 -4.70 -19.32 11.87
C VAL A 97 -3.33 -19.09 11.27
N ALA A 98 -2.57 -18.16 11.84
CA ALA A 98 -1.27 -17.78 11.31
C ALA A 98 -0.22 -18.89 11.53
N GLU A 99 0.44 -19.32 10.46
CA GLU A 99 1.67 -20.10 10.58
C GLU A 99 2.82 -19.18 10.99
N THR A 100 3.77 -19.66 11.82
CA THR A 100 4.88 -18.84 12.33
C THR A 100 6.22 -19.55 12.13
N PHE A 101 7.16 -18.85 11.49
CA PHE A 101 8.51 -19.33 11.20
C PHE A 101 9.55 -18.48 11.94
N PRO A 102 10.44 -19.08 12.76
CA PRO A 102 11.60 -18.36 13.27
C PRO A 102 12.58 -18.06 12.12
N LEU A 103 13.12 -16.85 12.08
CA LEU A 103 14.18 -16.49 11.14
C LEU A 103 15.53 -16.98 11.66
N GLY A 104 16.42 -17.36 10.74
CA GLY A 104 17.83 -17.59 11.09
C GLY A 104 18.48 -16.26 11.49
N MET A 105 19.25 -16.23 12.58
CA MET A 105 19.91 -15.01 13.05
C MET A 105 21.34 -14.92 12.47
N GLY A 106 21.64 -13.82 11.80
CA GLY A 106 22.98 -13.43 11.36
C GLY A 106 23.65 -12.44 12.32
N ASP A 107 24.53 -11.60 11.79
CA ASP A 107 25.18 -10.52 12.55
C ASP A 107 24.19 -9.40 12.92
N SER A 108 24.45 -8.72 14.04
CA SER A 108 23.71 -7.52 14.45
C SER A 108 24.63 -6.42 14.95
N GLU A 109 24.51 -5.20 14.43
CA GLU A 109 25.31 -4.05 14.86
C GLU A 109 24.49 -2.78 15.07
N TYR A 110 24.96 -1.87 15.94
CA TYR A 110 24.35 -0.56 16.12
C TYR A 110 25.08 0.49 15.29
N ASN A 111 24.42 0.98 14.24
CA ASN A 111 24.96 2.01 13.38
C ASN A 111 24.77 3.40 14.01
N SER A 112 25.85 3.92 14.59
CA SER A 112 25.86 5.25 15.25
C SER A 112 25.60 6.45 14.33
N THR A 113 25.62 6.26 12.99
CA THR A 113 25.31 7.32 12.01
C THR A 113 23.81 7.40 11.73
N SER A 114 23.13 6.26 11.59
CA SER A 114 21.68 6.19 11.39
C SER A 114 20.89 6.25 12.70
N GLY A 115 21.51 5.82 13.81
CA GLY A 115 20.85 5.64 15.11
C GLY A 115 19.97 4.39 15.16
N LEU A 116 20.25 3.39 14.32
CA LEU A 116 19.48 2.17 14.18
C LEU A 116 20.36 0.94 14.44
N TRP A 117 19.75 -0.10 15.00
CA TRP A 117 20.28 -1.46 14.93
C TRP A 117 20.04 -2.04 13.54
N GLU A 118 21.07 -2.63 12.96
CA GLU A 118 21.01 -3.38 11.71
C GLU A 118 21.16 -4.86 12.08
N ILE A 119 20.16 -5.68 11.76
CA ILE A 119 20.09 -7.10 12.15
C ILE A 119 19.95 -7.91 10.87
N SER A 120 20.98 -8.69 10.52
CA SER A 120 20.92 -9.65 9.42
C SER A 120 20.12 -10.88 9.86
N VAL A 121 19.19 -11.31 9.01
CA VAL A 121 18.33 -12.48 9.24
C VAL A 121 18.15 -13.29 7.95
N ASN A 122 17.97 -14.60 8.10
CA ASN A 122 17.78 -15.55 7.00
C ASN A 122 16.33 -16.07 6.98
N VAL A 123 15.70 -16.10 5.80
CA VAL A 123 14.37 -16.70 5.63
C VAL A 123 14.50 -18.23 5.54
N PRO A 124 13.81 -19.00 6.39
CA PRO A 124 13.96 -20.46 6.36
C PRO A 124 13.36 -21.05 5.08
N VAL A 125 14.05 -22.05 4.51
CA VAL A 125 13.67 -22.70 3.23
C VAL A 125 12.33 -23.43 3.23
N ASN A 126 11.70 -23.59 4.40
CA ASN A 126 10.38 -24.19 4.57
C ASN A 126 9.27 -23.17 4.83
N ALA A 127 9.56 -21.86 4.80
CA ALA A 127 8.51 -20.85 4.64
C ALA A 127 7.89 -20.96 3.24
N ASP A 128 6.60 -20.68 3.14
CA ASP A 128 5.88 -20.67 1.87
C ASP A 128 6.11 -19.37 1.08
N ASP A 129 5.71 -19.35 -0.20
CA ASP A 129 5.63 -18.11 -0.98
C ASP A 129 4.34 -17.41 -0.51
N ASP A 130 4.49 -16.29 0.21
CA ASP A 130 3.40 -15.62 0.93
C ASP A 130 3.83 -14.23 1.44
N LEU A 131 2.86 -13.47 1.95
CA LEU A 131 3.09 -12.21 2.63
C LEU A 131 2.93 -12.37 4.14
N TYR A 132 3.97 -11.96 4.86
CA TYR A 132 4.14 -12.19 6.29
C TYR A 132 4.18 -10.90 7.09
N ASN A 133 3.59 -10.97 8.29
CA ASN A 133 3.91 -10.10 9.41
C ASN A 133 5.30 -10.48 9.95
N ILE A 134 6.06 -9.52 10.49
CA ILE A 134 7.33 -9.75 11.18
C ILE A 134 7.24 -9.35 12.64
N THR A 135 7.85 -10.14 13.53
CA THR A 135 8.04 -9.86 14.94
C THR A 135 9.52 -9.89 15.28
N VAL A 136 9.99 -8.89 16.02
CA VAL A 136 11.37 -8.75 16.51
C VAL A 136 11.34 -8.61 18.03
N ILE A 137 12.21 -9.35 18.71
CA ILE A 137 12.34 -9.40 20.16
C ILE A 137 13.78 -9.03 20.53
N ALA A 138 13.93 -8.03 21.39
CA ALA A 138 15.18 -7.65 22.04
C ALA A 138 15.21 -8.25 23.45
N TYR A 139 16.21 -9.07 23.74
CA TYR A 139 16.44 -9.62 25.09
C TYR A 139 17.48 -8.77 25.82
N GLU A 140 17.11 -8.13 26.91
CA GLU A 140 18.00 -7.21 27.66
C GLU A 140 17.82 -7.37 29.17
N GLY A 141 18.87 -7.80 29.87
CA GLY A 141 18.90 -7.85 31.34
C GLY A 141 17.86 -8.79 31.95
N GLY A 142 17.43 -9.80 31.21
CA GLY A 142 16.35 -10.74 31.59
C GLY A 142 14.93 -10.29 31.20
N ASN A 143 14.78 -9.15 30.53
CA ASN A 143 13.50 -8.71 29.94
C ASN A 143 13.44 -9.07 28.44
N ALA A 144 12.23 -9.10 27.88
CA ALA A 144 11.99 -9.24 26.45
C ALA A 144 11.08 -8.11 25.97
N LEU A 145 11.62 -7.19 25.18
CA LEU A 145 10.83 -6.16 24.50
C LEU A 145 10.52 -6.64 23.08
N GLN A 146 9.29 -6.43 22.62
CA GLN A 146 8.89 -6.84 21.27
C GLN A 146 8.36 -5.67 20.44
N ALA A 147 8.56 -5.76 19.13
CA ALA A 147 7.97 -4.89 18.12
C ALA A 147 7.54 -5.73 16.92
N GLY A 148 6.43 -5.37 16.28
CA GLY A 148 5.95 -6.05 15.08
C GLY A 148 5.64 -5.08 13.95
N GLN A 149 5.71 -5.57 12.71
CA GLN A 149 5.16 -4.90 11.54
C GLN A 149 4.31 -5.88 10.73
N PRO A 150 3.05 -5.54 10.42
CA PRO A 150 2.22 -6.39 9.58
C PRO A 150 2.68 -6.28 8.12
N ARG A 151 2.38 -7.30 7.30
CA ARG A 151 2.54 -7.28 5.82
C ARG A 151 3.92 -6.80 5.33
N ALA A 152 4.98 -7.10 6.07
CA ALA A 152 6.29 -6.47 5.93
C ALA A 152 7.34 -7.35 5.24
N VAL A 153 7.13 -8.66 5.15
CA VAL A 153 8.06 -9.58 4.48
C VAL A 153 7.28 -10.40 3.46
N SER A 154 7.52 -10.20 2.17
CA SER A 154 7.05 -11.08 1.12
C SER A 154 8.14 -12.12 0.87
N VAL A 155 7.87 -13.37 1.22
CA VAL A 155 8.76 -14.49 0.87
C VAL A 155 8.34 -14.97 -0.52
N VAL A 156 9.31 -15.15 -1.42
CA VAL A 156 9.06 -15.68 -2.77
C VAL A 156 9.87 -16.96 -3.03
N ASP A 157 9.36 -17.85 -3.88
CA ASP A 157 10.14 -19.00 -4.38
C ASP A 157 11.34 -18.52 -5.21
N GLU A 158 11.10 -17.59 -6.14
CA GLU A 158 12.11 -16.94 -6.98
C GLU A 158 11.63 -15.56 -7.48
N TYR A 159 12.57 -14.66 -7.79
CA TYR A 159 12.24 -13.39 -8.44
C TYR A 159 11.91 -13.62 -9.92
N LYS A 160 10.67 -13.38 -10.31
CA LYS A 160 10.17 -13.73 -11.65
C LYS A 160 10.72 -12.78 -12.72
N GLU A 161 11.14 -13.32 -13.87
CA GLU A 161 11.46 -12.49 -15.05
C GLU A 161 10.19 -11.90 -15.70
N ASN A 162 9.06 -12.60 -15.54
CA ASN A 162 7.73 -12.19 -15.96
C ASN A 162 6.89 -11.97 -14.71
N PHE A 163 6.63 -10.71 -14.38
CA PHE A 163 5.88 -10.33 -13.19
C PHE A 163 4.87 -9.23 -13.55
N SER A 164 3.87 -9.05 -12.70
CA SER A 164 2.86 -8.03 -12.83
C SER A 164 2.78 -7.20 -11.55
N PHE A 165 2.47 -5.91 -11.68
CA PHE A 165 2.14 -5.08 -10.53
C PHE A 165 0.97 -4.17 -10.85
N VAL A 166 0.22 -3.79 -9.82
CA VAL A 166 -0.85 -2.80 -9.97
C VAL A 166 -0.34 -1.41 -9.57
N HIS A 167 -0.59 -0.43 -10.43
CA HIS A 167 -0.45 0.99 -10.13
C HIS A 167 -1.81 1.57 -9.71
N LEU A 168 -1.87 2.01 -8.45
CA LEU A 168 -2.98 2.72 -7.82
C LEU A 168 -2.57 4.14 -7.45
N THR A 169 -3.54 5.03 -7.26
CA THR A 169 -3.30 6.40 -6.80
C THR A 169 -4.57 7.03 -6.24
N ASP A 170 -4.41 8.11 -5.47
CA ASP A 170 -5.50 9.03 -5.16
C ASP A 170 -6.69 8.36 -4.44
N PHE A 171 -6.42 7.68 -3.32
CA PHE A 171 -7.44 7.08 -2.45
C PHE A 171 -8.32 8.13 -1.75
N HIS A 172 -7.76 9.33 -1.48
CA HIS A 172 -8.48 10.49 -0.95
C HIS A 172 -9.39 10.15 0.26
N ILE A 173 -8.90 9.37 1.21
CA ILE A 173 -9.67 9.00 2.41
C ILE A 173 -10.08 10.25 3.19
N GLY A 174 -11.39 10.52 3.24
CA GLY A 174 -11.98 11.74 3.84
C GLY A 174 -12.60 12.71 2.83
N ASP A 175 -12.40 12.50 1.53
CA ASP A 175 -12.74 13.46 0.49
C ASP A 175 -14.25 13.48 0.14
N PRO A 176 -14.95 14.62 0.30
CA PRO A 176 -16.34 14.75 -0.11
C PRO A 176 -16.51 14.87 -1.64
N ARG A 177 -15.45 15.18 -2.40
CA ARG A 177 -15.53 15.46 -3.85
C ARG A 177 -15.93 14.22 -4.66
N GLY A 178 -15.55 13.03 -4.22
CA GLY A 178 -15.99 11.75 -4.80
C GLY A 178 -17.51 11.57 -4.82
N MET A 179 -18.24 12.24 -3.91
CA MET A 179 -19.72 12.21 -3.89
C MET A 179 -20.36 12.84 -5.14
N THR A 180 -19.59 13.62 -5.93
CA THR A 180 -20.04 14.13 -7.24
C THR A 180 -20.04 13.06 -8.33
N VAL A 181 -19.33 11.95 -8.11
CA VAL A 181 -19.22 10.79 -9.00
C VAL A 181 -20.22 9.72 -8.56
N ASP A 182 -20.09 9.20 -7.33
CA ASP A 182 -21.04 8.25 -6.73
C ASP A 182 -21.04 8.32 -5.19
N VAL A 183 -22.10 8.89 -4.63
CA VAL A 183 -22.31 9.04 -3.18
C VAL A 183 -22.25 7.69 -2.43
N PHE A 184 -22.86 6.64 -2.97
CA PHE A 184 -23.00 5.35 -2.26
C PHE A 184 -21.70 4.57 -2.17
N LYS A 185 -20.77 4.85 -3.10
CA LYS A 185 -19.42 4.29 -3.18
C LYS A 185 -18.37 5.15 -2.47
N THR A 186 -18.56 6.47 -2.38
CA THR A 186 -17.68 7.34 -1.56
C THR A 186 -17.91 7.13 -0.06
N ILE A 187 -19.16 6.96 0.39
CA ILE A 187 -19.47 6.78 1.83
C ILE A 187 -18.79 5.52 2.39
N GLY A 188 -18.04 5.68 3.47
CA GLY A 188 -17.29 4.60 4.11
C GLY A 188 -16.04 4.16 3.34
N TRP A 189 -15.61 4.96 2.36
CA TRP A 189 -14.46 4.73 1.48
C TRP A 189 -14.55 3.42 0.69
N LYS A 190 -15.77 3.02 0.32
CA LYS A 190 -15.99 1.76 -0.41
C LYS A 190 -15.29 1.75 -1.76
N ALA A 191 -15.04 2.89 -2.40
CA ALA A 191 -14.27 2.95 -3.64
C ALA A 191 -12.80 2.54 -3.40
N ALA A 192 -12.14 3.13 -2.39
CA ALA A 192 -10.79 2.75 -2.00
C ALA A 192 -10.69 1.29 -1.52
N ARG A 193 -11.71 0.78 -0.81
CA ARG A 193 -11.77 -0.66 -0.47
C ARG A 193 -12.01 -1.55 -1.68
N LYS A 194 -12.89 -1.14 -2.59
CA LYS A 194 -13.17 -1.92 -3.80
C LYS A 194 -11.91 -2.08 -4.65
N SER A 195 -11.04 -1.06 -4.71
CA SER A 195 -9.76 -1.22 -5.39
C SER A 195 -8.84 -2.23 -4.71
N VAL A 196 -8.90 -2.38 -3.38
CA VAL A 196 -8.18 -3.46 -2.68
C VAL A 196 -8.80 -4.82 -3.01
N GLU A 197 -10.12 -4.97 -2.89
CA GLU A 197 -10.84 -6.22 -3.23
C GLU A 197 -10.54 -6.70 -4.66
N GLU A 198 -10.60 -5.81 -5.66
CA GLU A 198 -10.31 -6.18 -7.05
C GLU A 198 -8.83 -6.53 -7.27
N VAL A 199 -7.91 -5.83 -6.59
CA VAL A 199 -6.47 -6.11 -6.71
C VAL A 199 -6.08 -7.41 -6.01
N ASN A 200 -6.67 -7.74 -4.86
CA ASN A 200 -6.48 -9.02 -4.21
C ASN A 200 -6.97 -10.18 -5.10
N LEU A 201 -8.10 -10.01 -5.78
CA LEU A 201 -8.61 -10.99 -6.74
C LEU A 201 -7.68 -11.16 -7.95
N LEU A 202 -7.08 -10.08 -8.45
CA LEU A 202 -6.07 -10.11 -9.53
C LEU A 202 -4.72 -10.69 -9.09
N HIS A 203 -4.39 -10.58 -7.80
CA HIS A 203 -3.19 -11.09 -7.13
C HIS A 203 -1.88 -10.83 -7.91
N PRO A 204 -1.53 -9.55 -8.17
CA PRO A 204 -0.26 -9.18 -8.79
C PRO A 204 0.92 -9.42 -7.82
N ASP A 205 2.14 -9.46 -8.34
CA ASP A 205 3.35 -9.68 -7.52
C ASP A 205 3.59 -8.58 -6.47
N PHE A 206 3.14 -7.35 -6.76
CA PHE A 206 3.08 -6.24 -5.80
C PHE A 206 2.15 -5.11 -6.29
N VAL A 207 2.00 -4.08 -5.46
CA VAL A 207 1.24 -2.86 -5.75
C VAL A 207 2.12 -1.64 -5.51
N ILE A 208 2.08 -0.67 -6.42
CA ILE A 208 2.59 0.69 -6.18
C ILE A 208 1.43 1.66 -6.02
N ILE A 209 1.50 2.56 -5.02
CA ILE A 209 0.49 3.58 -4.77
C ILE A 209 1.11 4.97 -4.81
N THR A 210 0.79 5.77 -5.84
CA THR A 210 1.45 7.04 -6.14
C THR A 210 0.87 8.25 -5.41
N GLY A 211 0.50 8.10 -4.13
CA GLY A 211 0.14 9.22 -3.24
C GLY A 211 -1.33 9.65 -3.27
N ASP A 212 -1.59 10.73 -2.53
CA ASP A 212 -2.91 11.26 -2.15
C ASP A 212 -3.79 10.18 -1.51
N LEU A 213 -3.24 9.56 -0.47
CA LEU A 213 -3.90 8.48 0.25
C LEU A 213 -5.05 8.99 1.12
N VAL A 214 -4.87 10.16 1.73
CA VAL A 214 -5.85 10.86 2.57
C VAL A 214 -6.23 12.19 1.93
N PHE A 215 -7.41 12.73 2.28
CA PHE A 215 -7.84 14.03 1.76
C PHE A 215 -7.10 15.22 2.40
N GLY A 216 -6.43 15.02 3.53
CA GLY A 216 -5.64 16.08 4.15
C GLY A 216 -6.47 17.03 5.01
N GLN A 217 -7.58 16.54 5.59
CA GLN A 217 -8.47 17.21 6.54
C GLN A 217 -9.55 18.18 5.98
N LEU A 218 -10.82 17.82 6.15
CA LEU A 218 -11.97 18.74 5.94
C LEU A 218 -12.29 19.56 7.20
N TYR A 219 -12.46 18.91 8.35
CA TYR A 219 -12.77 19.51 9.66
C TYR A 219 -11.59 19.41 10.65
N PRO A 220 -11.44 20.34 11.61
CA PRO A 220 -10.35 20.34 12.60
C PRO A 220 -10.05 18.97 13.22
N PHE A 221 -8.78 18.55 13.16
CA PHE A 221 -8.19 17.32 13.72
C PHE A 221 -8.54 16.00 13.00
N GLU A 222 -9.31 16.02 11.92
CA GLU A 222 -9.65 14.80 11.16
C GLU A 222 -8.46 14.14 10.46
N TYR A 223 -7.38 14.87 10.15
CA TYR A 223 -6.23 14.34 9.39
C TYR A 223 -5.65 13.06 10.04
N SER A 224 -5.55 13.07 11.37
CA SER A 224 -5.10 11.92 12.15
C SER A 224 -6.09 10.75 12.20
N VAL A 225 -7.37 11.01 11.92
CA VAL A 225 -8.42 9.99 11.75
C VAL A 225 -8.37 9.43 10.33
N GLU A 226 -8.25 10.28 9.30
CA GLU A 226 -8.06 9.89 7.90
C GLU A 226 -6.88 8.93 7.78
N TYR A 227 -5.69 9.29 8.30
CA TYR A 227 -4.52 8.41 8.31
C TYR A 227 -4.75 7.09 9.04
N ARG A 228 -5.40 7.09 10.21
CA ARG A 228 -5.72 5.86 10.96
C ARG A 228 -6.68 4.96 10.17
N LYS A 229 -7.56 5.52 9.35
CA LYS A 229 -8.54 4.79 8.53
C LYS A 229 -7.94 4.30 7.23
N CYS A 230 -7.13 5.12 6.57
CA CYS A 230 -6.28 4.76 5.44
C CYS A 230 -5.37 3.58 5.80
N TYR A 231 -4.62 3.66 6.91
CA TYR A 231 -3.77 2.57 7.41
C TYR A 231 -4.51 1.23 7.48
N LYS A 232 -5.77 1.23 7.97
CA LYS A 232 -6.60 0.00 8.04
C LYS A 232 -6.93 -0.56 6.66
N ILE A 233 -7.32 0.27 5.70
CA ILE A 233 -7.58 -0.17 4.31
C ILE A 233 -6.30 -0.68 3.67
N LEU A 234 -5.15 -0.06 3.94
CA LEU A 234 -3.84 -0.54 3.48
C LEU A 234 -3.41 -1.87 4.15
N GLN A 235 -4.10 -2.33 5.20
CA GLN A 235 -3.92 -3.68 5.74
C GLN A 235 -4.84 -4.72 5.07
N GLU A 236 -5.83 -4.30 4.28
CA GLU A 236 -6.79 -5.19 3.60
C GLU A 236 -6.19 -5.78 2.30
N PHE A 237 -4.98 -5.39 1.87
CA PHE A 237 -4.29 -5.94 0.69
C PHE A 237 -3.63 -7.28 0.98
N ASP A 238 -3.74 -8.25 0.06
CA ASP A 238 -3.13 -9.58 0.19
C ASP A 238 -1.69 -9.67 -0.38
N VAL A 239 -1.23 -8.62 -1.07
CA VAL A 239 0.04 -8.55 -1.82
C VAL A 239 0.91 -7.35 -1.40
N PRO A 240 2.25 -7.39 -1.51
CA PRO A 240 3.12 -6.36 -0.95
C PRO A 240 2.86 -4.97 -1.58
N THR A 241 2.90 -3.91 -0.74
CA THR A 241 2.51 -2.55 -1.15
C THR A 241 3.63 -1.54 -0.95
N PHE A 242 3.99 -0.82 -2.01
CA PHE A 242 4.96 0.28 -2.00
C PHE A 242 4.24 1.60 -2.24
N LEU A 243 4.54 2.63 -1.45
CA LEU A 243 3.83 3.92 -1.48
C LEU A 243 4.80 5.11 -1.59
N CYS A 244 4.37 6.19 -2.25
CA CYS A 244 5.00 7.51 -2.18
C CYS A 244 3.96 8.57 -1.75
N PRO A 245 4.34 9.68 -1.10
CA PRO A 245 3.39 10.71 -0.68
C PRO A 245 2.93 11.60 -1.84
N GLY A 246 1.65 11.99 -1.79
CA GLY A 246 1.09 13.06 -2.61
C GLY A 246 1.05 14.41 -1.88
N ASN A 247 0.38 15.40 -2.47
CA ASN A 247 0.21 16.72 -1.86
C ASN A 247 -0.83 16.72 -0.72
N HIS A 248 -1.93 15.98 -0.83
CA HIS A 248 -2.91 15.85 0.24
C HIS A 248 -2.39 15.06 1.44
N ASP A 249 -1.40 14.18 1.26
CA ASP A 249 -0.63 13.54 2.35
C ASP A 249 0.35 14.50 3.05
N GLY A 250 0.63 15.64 2.42
CA GLY A 250 1.71 16.55 2.80
C GLY A 250 1.26 17.85 3.47
N TYR A 251 -0.02 18.20 3.50
CA TYR A 251 -0.43 19.52 4.01
C TYR A 251 -0.15 19.74 5.51
N ILE A 252 -0.13 21.00 5.94
CA ILE A 252 -0.18 21.41 7.36
C ILE A 252 -1.52 22.10 7.61
N GLN A 253 -2.37 21.48 8.42
CA GLN A 253 -3.74 21.93 8.70
C GLN A 253 -3.98 21.94 10.21
N THR A 254 -4.45 23.07 10.75
CA THR A 254 -4.94 23.18 12.15
C THR A 254 -3.97 22.64 13.23
N GLY A 255 -2.65 22.72 12.99
CA GLY A 255 -1.61 22.22 13.90
C GLY A 255 -1.19 20.76 13.67
N GLN A 256 -1.84 20.02 12.77
CA GLN A 256 -1.41 18.72 12.28
C GLN A 256 -0.52 18.88 11.04
N ASP A 257 0.55 18.09 10.93
CA ASP A 257 1.52 18.11 9.83
C ASP A 257 1.50 16.74 9.14
N GLY A 258 1.04 16.71 7.90
CA GLY A 258 0.85 15.50 7.09
C GLY A 258 2.07 14.61 7.05
N PHE A 259 3.24 15.18 6.76
CA PHE A 259 4.50 14.41 6.74
C PHE A 259 4.95 13.86 8.11
N LYS A 260 4.41 14.36 9.23
CA LYS A 260 4.59 13.71 10.54
C LYS A 260 3.62 12.56 10.75
N LEU A 261 2.41 12.66 10.20
CA LEU A 261 1.42 11.58 10.21
C LEU A 261 1.83 10.46 9.23
N TRP A 262 2.29 10.79 8.02
CA TRP A 262 2.90 9.85 7.07
C TRP A 262 4.01 9.03 7.71
N LYS A 263 5.02 9.67 8.30
CA LYS A 263 6.13 8.96 8.98
C LYS A 263 5.71 8.19 10.24
N LYS A 264 4.52 8.46 10.79
CA LYS A 264 3.94 7.72 11.90
C LYS A 264 3.17 6.48 11.45
N PHE A 265 2.33 6.61 10.42
CA PHE A 265 1.36 5.60 9.99
C PHE A 265 1.75 4.83 8.74
N ILE A 266 2.59 5.39 7.86
CA ILE A 266 3.04 4.81 6.60
C ILE A 266 4.51 4.44 6.73
N GLY A 267 5.43 5.34 6.41
CA GLY A 267 6.87 5.05 6.40
C GLY A 267 7.75 6.24 6.00
N PRO A 268 8.93 6.02 5.41
CA PRO A 268 9.76 7.10 4.87
C PRO A 268 9.02 7.89 3.76
N LEU A 269 9.48 9.12 3.49
CA LEU A 269 8.90 9.97 2.44
C LEU A 269 9.42 9.60 1.04
N TYR A 270 10.65 9.10 0.96
CA TYR A 270 11.30 8.60 -0.24
C TYR A 270 12.24 7.45 0.16
N TYR A 271 12.42 6.48 -0.72
CA TYR A 271 13.21 5.26 -0.52
C TYR A 271 13.30 4.52 -1.86
N SER A 272 14.07 3.44 -1.94
CA SER A 272 14.10 2.54 -3.09
C SER A 272 13.98 1.09 -2.65
N PHE A 273 13.60 0.24 -3.60
CA PHE A 273 13.53 -1.21 -3.44
C PHE A 273 13.86 -1.90 -4.76
N ASP A 274 14.25 -3.17 -4.69
CA ASP A 274 14.50 -4.01 -5.84
C ASP A 274 13.51 -5.17 -5.87
N TYR A 275 13.00 -5.53 -7.05
CA TYR A 275 12.37 -6.82 -7.31
C TYR A 275 13.36 -7.63 -8.17
N GLY A 276 14.17 -8.45 -7.50
CA GLY A 276 15.27 -9.19 -8.12
C GLY A 276 16.29 -8.26 -8.81
N LYS A 277 16.20 -8.18 -10.15
CA LYS A 277 17.11 -7.39 -11.01
C LYS A 277 16.52 -6.07 -11.52
N TYR A 278 15.36 -5.67 -11.00
CA TYR A 278 14.64 -4.46 -11.41
C TYR A 278 14.50 -3.48 -10.25
N HIS A 279 14.90 -2.24 -10.47
CA HIS A 279 15.02 -1.24 -9.42
C HIS A 279 13.89 -0.20 -9.45
N PHE A 280 13.34 0.13 -8.29
CA PHE A 280 12.26 1.10 -8.12
C PHE A 280 12.65 2.21 -7.14
N THR A 281 12.65 3.45 -7.61
CA THR A 281 12.87 4.65 -6.77
C THR A 281 11.52 5.31 -6.43
N SER A 282 11.18 5.38 -5.15
CA SER A 282 10.00 6.09 -4.62
C SER A 282 10.37 7.51 -4.21
N VAL A 283 9.73 8.52 -4.84
CA VAL A 283 10.09 9.94 -4.72
C VAL A 283 8.96 10.76 -4.11
N ASN A 284 9.28 11.55 -3.07
CA ASN A 284 8.40 12.60 -2.57
C ASN A 284 8.46 13.80 -3.51
N SER A 285 7.57 13.81 -4.51
CA SER A 285 7.39 14.94 -5.42
C SER A 285 6.66 16.15 -4.81
N TYR A 286 6.30 16.12 -3.52
CA TYR A 286 5.69 17.25 -2.78
C TYR A 286 6.60 17.75 -1.64
N ASP A 287 7.90 17.78 -1.85
CA ASP A 287 8.93 18.13 -0.87
C ASP A 287 9.01 19.64 -0.57
N TRP A 288 7.86 20.30 -0.38
CA TRP A 288 7.80 21.70 -0.03
C TRP A 288 8.23 21.93 1.44
N PRO A 289 8.99 23.00 1.71
CA PRO A 289 9.23 23.46 3.08
C PRO A 289 7.92 23.68 3.85
N ALA A 290 7.91 23.37 5.15
CA ALA A 290 6.72 23.44 6.01
C ALA A 290 5.89 24.76 5.89
N PRO A 291 6.48 25.97 5.78
CA PRO A 291 5.71 27.20 5.58
C PRO A 291 4.90 27.24 4.28
N SER A 292 5.30 26.48 3.25
CA SER A 292 4.60 26.39 1.96
C SER A 292 3.50 25.34 1.94
N ARG A 293 3.57 24.32 2.80
CA ARG A 293 2.59 23.20 2.88
C ARG A 293 1.30 23.55 3.63
N TRP A 294 1.14 24.77 4.13
CA TRP A 294 -0.08 25.16 4.84
C TRP A 294 -1.32 25.04 3.97
N ALA A 295 -2.42 24.59 4.58
CA ALA A 295 -3.75 24.59 3.99
C ALA A 295 -4.79 25.05 5.02
N ILE A 296 -5.91 25.57 4.51
CA ILE A 296 -7.06 25.98 5.32
C ILE A 296 -8.29 25.26 4.77
N SER A 297 -8.64 24.11 5.37
CA SER A 297 -9.64 23.19 4.84
C SER A 297 -9.29 22.81 3.40
N TYR A 298 -10.21 22.90 2.44
CA TYR A 298 -10.00 22.60 1.02
C TYR A 298 -9.04 23.56 0.28
N ALA A 299 -8.45 24.58 0.93
CA ALA A 299 -7.62 25.60 0.29
C ALA A 299 -6.13 25.47 0.68
N PRO A 300 -5.36 24.60 0.00
CA PRO A 300 -3.90 24.53 0.16
C PRO A 300 -3.18 25.73 -0.46
N LEU A 301 -2.05 26.11 0.13
CA LEU A 301 -1.20 27.17 -0.43
C LEU A 301 -0.50 26.71 -1.72
N GLN A 302 0.13 25.52 -1.72
CA GLN A 302 0.65 24.85 -2.92
C GLN A 302 0.10 23.44 -3.00
N TRP A 303 -0.20 22.98 -4.22
CA TRP A 303 -0.53 21.58 -4.52
C TRP A 303 0.23 21.06 -5.75
N GLY A 304 1.10 21.86 -6.38
CA GLY A 304 2.03 21.39 -7.40
C GLY A 304 3.33 20.79 -6.83
N GLY A 305 4.13 20.18 -7.69
CA GLY A 305 5.33 19.46 -7.28
C GLY A 305 6.50 20.33 -6.79
N HIS A 306 7.39 19.73 -6.01
CA HIS A 306 8.65 20.28 -5.51
C HIS A 306 9.58 19.14 -5.06
N ILE A 307 10.88 19.23 -5.36
CA ILE A 307 11.91 18.33 -4.84
C ILE A 307 13.10 19.19 -4.40
N GLN A 308 13.53 19.06 -3.14
CA GLN A 308 14.67 19.81 -2.60
C GLN A 308 16.00 19.19 -3.04
N ASP A 309 17.08 19.97 -2.99
CA ASP A 309 18.40 19.53 -3.46
C ASP A 309 18.93 18.30 -2.70
N GLU A 310 18.66 18.17 -1.40
CA GLU A 310 19.01 16.99 -0.58
C GLU A 310 18.38 15.70 -1.11
N GLN A 311 17.06 15.71 -1.36
CA GLN A 311 16.37 14.56 -1.95
C GLN A 311 16.86 14.31 -3.39
N MET A 312 17.17 15.36 -4.15
CA MET A 312 17.68 15.23 -5.51
C MET A 312 19.09 14.62 -5.58
N GLU A 313 19.96 14.92 -4.61
CA GLU A 313 21.26 14.26 -4.45
C GLU A 313 21.11 12.80 -4.03
N TRP A 314 20.11 12.49 -3.18
CA TRP A 314 19.75 11.11 -2.86
C TRP A 314 19.26 10.35 -4.11
N ILE A 315 18.35 10.91 -4.92
CA ILE A 315 17.87 10.31 -6.18
C ILE A 315 19.03 10.03 -7.15
N GLU A 316 19.96 10.99 -7.33
CA GLU A 316 21.13 10.78 -8.20
C GLU A 316 22.06 9.69 -7.68
N LYS A 317 22.21 9.55 -6.36
CA LYS A 317 23.00 8.48 -5.75
C LYS A 317 22.32 7.12 -5.90
N ASP A 318 21.01 7.05 -5.72
CA ASP A 318 20.19 5.85 -5.84
C ASP A 318 20.24 5.27 -7.26
N LEU A 319 19.86 6.07 -8.26
CA LEU A 319 19.91 5.70 -9.69
C LEU A 319 21.33 5.35 -10.18
N LYS A 320 22.36 5.91 -9.55
CA LYS A 320 23.76 5.55 -9.83
C LYS A 320 24.16 4.21 -9.21
N ASN A 321 23.63 3.87 -8.03
CA ASN A 321 23.91 2.61 -7.36
C ASN A 321 23.19 1.44 -8.05
N SER A 322 22.01 1.66 -8.63
CA SER A 322 21.27 0.70 -9.46
C SER A 322 21.78 0.58 -10.92
N ALA A 323 23.06 0.89 -11.15
CA ALA A 323 23.71 0.69 -12.45
C ALA A 323 23.78 -0.78 -12.90
N GLY A 324 23.61 -1.74 -11.97
CA GLY A 324 23.51 -3.17 -12.26
C GLY A 324 22.11 -3.68 -12.58
N ALA A 325 21.06 -2.87 -12.39
CA ALA A 325 19.68 -3.27 -12.66
C ALA A 325 19.39 -3.31 -14.17
N GLU A 326 18.62 -4.31 -14.61
CA GLU A 326 18.20 -4.45 -16.01
C GLU A 326 17.19 -3.38 -16.43
N ALA A 327 16.35 -2.93 -15.48
CA ALA A 327 15.41 -1.84 -15.66
C ALA A 327 15.35 -0.97 -14.41
N ARG A 328 15.06 0.32 -14.60
CA ARG A 328 14.89 1.32 -13.55
C ARG A 328 13.55 2.00 -13.69
N PHE A 329 12.80 2.07 -12.60
CA PHE A 329 11.46 2.63 -12.54
C PHE A 329 11.39 3.71 -11.47
N ILE A 330 10.58 4.75 -11.68
CA ILE A 330 10.31 5.77 -10.67
C ILE A 330 8.82 5.80 -10.37
N MET A 331 8.46 5.84 -9.09
CA MET A 331 7.09 6.15 -8.64
C MET A 331 7.08 7.48 -7.89
N LEU A 332 6.15 8.36 -8.25
CA LEU A 332 6.01 9.70 -7.69
C LEU A 332 4.57 10.19 -7.87
N HIS A 333 4.13 11.24 -7.17
CA HIS A 333 2.76 11.75 -7.33
C HIS A 333 2.60 12.73 -8.53
N HIS A 334 3.54 13.65 -8.73
CA HIS A 334 3.42 14.76 -9.70
C HIS A 334 4.25 14.55 -10.98
N ASN A 335 3.60 14.16 -12.08
CA ASN A 335 4.25 13.94 -13.39
C ASN A 335 5.27 15.05 -13.75
N PRO A 336 6.58 14.74 -13.87
CA PRO A 336 7.59 15.76 -14.13
C PRO A 336 7.53 16.30 -15.56
N LEU A 337 6.78 15.68 -16.49
CA LEU A 337 6.51 16.27 -17.80
C LEU A 337 5.60 17.50 -17.71
N TRP A 338 4.82 17.67 -16.65
CA TRP A 338 3.88 18.77 -16.51
C TRP A 338 4.46 19.93 -15.69
N ASP A 339 4.16 21.16 -16.13
CA ASP A 339 4.58 22.39 -15.48
C ASP A 339 3.53 22.83 -14.46
N THR A 340 3.63 22.30 -13.24
CA THR A 340 2.70 22.55 -12.14
C THR A 340 2.87 23.94 -11.51
N LYS A 341 3.52 24.92 -12.19
CA LYS A 341 3.83 26.21 -11.55
C LYS A 341 2.63 27.06 -11.15
N ASN A 342 1.46 26.74 -11.70
CA ASN A 342 0.20 27.42 -11.42
C ASN A 342 -0.64 26.69 -10.37
N ASP A 343 -0.16 25.57 -9.86
CA ASP A 343 -0.83 24.71 -8.87
C ASP A 343 -0.52 25.22 -7.45
N SER A 344 -0.94 26.47 -7.25
CA SER A 344 -0.73 27.26 -6.05
C SER A 344 -1.76 28.39 -5.95
N LEU A 345 -2.15 28.73 -4.71
CA LEU A 345 -3.12 29.78 -4.42
C LEU A 345 -2.70 31.15 -5.00
N PHE A 346 -1.39 31.39 -5.05
CA PHE A 346 -0.81 32.65 -5.54
C PHE A 346 -0.31 32.60 -7.00
N LYS A 347 -0.29 31.41 -7.63
CA LYS A 347 0.26 31.13 -8.97
C LYS A 347 1.76 31.45 -9.11
N ASN A 348 2.34 31.05 -10.25
CA ASN A 348 3.74 31.29 -10.62
C ASN A 348 4.77 30.83 -9.56
N ARG A 349 4.55 29.68 -8.92
CA ARG A 349 5.48 29.05 -7.98
C ARG A 349 6.23 27.93 -8.69
N ASN A 350 7.55 28.00 -8.79
CA ASN A 350 8.30 27.04 -9.60
C ASN A 350 8.20 25.60 -9.08
N TYR A 351 8.07 24.61 -9.97
CA TYR A 351 8.32 23.19 -9.65
C TYR A 351 9.83 23.00 -9.53
N THR A 352 10.37 23.33 -8.34
CA THR A 352 11.78 23.16 -8.01
C THR A 352 12.18 21.70 -8.13
N GLY A 353 13.36 21.44 -8.70
CA GLY A 353 13.88 20.09 -8.94
C GLY A 353 13.45 19.47 -10.28
N ARG A 354 12.35 19.90 -10.91
CA ARG A 354 11.77 19.30 -12.13
C ARG A 354 12.78 19.03 -13.25
N GLU A 355 13.51 20.06 -13.70
CA GLU A 355 14.48 19.90 -14.80
C GLU A 355 15.65 19.00 -14.43
N LYS A 356 16.07 19.00 -13.16
CA LYS A 356 17.14 18.11 -12.67
C LYS A 356 16.64 16.66 -12.63
N LEU A 357 15.42 16.41 -12.15
CA LEU A 357 14.80 15.08 -12.20
C LEU A 357 14.66 14.56 -13.64
N LEU A 358 14.14 15.38 -14.56
CA LEU A 358 14.06 15.01 -15.99
C LEU A 358 15.44 14.69 -16.59
N SER A 359 16.48 15.42 -16.17
CA SER A 359 17.86 15.16 -16.59
C SER A 359 18.43 13.86 -15.98
N LEU A 360 18.05 13.51 -14.75
CA LEU A 360 18.46 12.24 -14.11
C LEU A 360 17.74 11.03 -14.74
N ILE A 361 16.45 11.16 -15.04
CA ILE A 361 15.65 10.15 -15.76
C ILE A 361 16.31 9.78 -17.10
N GLU A 362 16.72 10.79 -17.87
CA GLU A 362 17.42 10.60 -19.15
C GLU A 362 18.86 10.09 -18.96
N LYS A 363 19.60 10.58 -17.96
CA LYS A 363 20.99 10.20 -17.69
C LYS A 363 21.16 8.75 -17.21
N TYR A 364 20.17 8.20 -16.52
CA TYR A 364 20.20 6.87 -15.91
C TYR A 364 19.21 5.89 -16.56
N ASP A 365 18.84 6.12 -17.81
CA ASP A 365 18.02 5.22 -18.65
C ASP A 365 16.78 4.66 -17.93
N VAL A 366 16.04 5.55 -17.23
CA VAL A 366 14.82 5.16 -16.50
C VAL A 366 13.75 4.73 -17.51
N SER A 367 13.28 3.51 -17.36
CA SER A 367 12.39 2.83 -18.31
C SER A 367 10.96 3.34 -18.22
N ALA A 368 10.46 3.58 -17.00
CA ALA A 368 9.17 4.24 -16.81
C ALA A 368 9.06 5.08 -15.53
N VAL A 369 8.12 6.03 -15.56
CA VAL A 369 7.68 6.86 -14.44
C VAL A 369 6.18 6.65 -14.24
N PHE A 370 5.77 6.36 -13.01
CA PHE A 370 4.37 6.15 -12.61
C PHE A 370 3.91 7.30 -11.73
N ASP A 371 2.74 7.88 -12.05
CA ASP A 371 2.19 9.05 -11.35
C ASP A 371 0.66 9.15 -11.32
N GLY A 372 0.14 10.14 -10.59
CA GLY A 372 -1.29 10.33 -10.32
C GLY A 372 -1.68 11.80 -10.37
N HIS A 373 -2.22 12.34 -9.26
CA HIS A 373 -2.49 13.77 -9.01
C HIS A 373 -3.62 14.41 -9.82
N VAL A 374 -3.70 14.13 -11.12
CA VAL A 374 -4.63 14.82 -12.02
C VAL A 374 -5.98 14.13 -12.18
N HIS A 375 -6.17 12.96 -11.58
CA HIS A 375 -7.45 12.21 -11.56
C HIS A 375 -8.01 11.87 -12.96
N TYR A 376 -7.14 11.56 -13.93
CA TYR A 376 -7.50 11.00 -15.23
C TYR A 376 -6.30 10.26 -15.84
N ASP A 377 -6.56 9.30 -16.73
CA ASP A 377 -5.49 8.57 -17.42
C ASP A 377 -4.74 9.43 -18.44
N ASN A 378 -3.41 9.36 -18.40
CA ASN A 378 -2.51 9.82 -19.45
C ASN A 378 -1.37 8.82 -19.64
N VAL A 379 -0.95 8.62 -20.90
CA VAL A 379 0.29 7.91 -21.22
C VAL A 379 1.07 8.77 -22.20
N THR A 380 2.34 9.03 -21.91
CA THR A 380 3.25 9.81 -22.75
C THR A 380 4.59 9.10 -22.87
N VAL A 381 5.16 9.01 -24.08
CA VAL A 381 6.54 8.55 -24.30
C VAL A 381 7.41 9.76 -24.60
N LYS A 382 8.55 9.89 -23.91
CA LYS A 382 9.56 10.93 -24.16
C LYS A 382 10.95 10.30 -24.16
N GLY A 383 11.60 10.29 -25.33
CA GLY A 383 12.78 9.46 -25.53
C GLY A 383 12.37 7.98 -25.44
N ASP A 384 13.15 7.18 -24.73
CA ASP A 384 12.83 5.77 -24.45
C ASP A 384 12.08 5.56 -23.10
N THR A 385 11.81 6.63 -22.35
CA THR A 385 11.05 6.58 -21.08
C THR A 385 9.54 6.67 -21.31
N LEU A 386 8.80 5.76 -20.69
CA LEU A 386 7.34 5.76 -20.63
C LEU A 386 6.85 6.48 -19.36
N TYR A 387 5.90 7.41 -19.50
CA TYR A 387 5.27 8.12 -18.38
C TYR A 387 3.79 7.72 -18.32
N ILE A 388 3.38 7.14 -17.20
CA ILE A 388 2.03 6.61 -16.98
C ILE A 388 1.40 7.35 -15.81
N THR A 389 0.39 8.16 -16.13
CA THR A 389 -0.52 8.74 -15.16
C THR A 389 -1.78 7.88 -15.08
N THR A 390 -2.11 7.40 -13.90
CA THR A 390 -3.33 6.62 -13.65
C THR A 390 -4.42 7.49 -13.05
N THR A 391 -5.68 7.20 -13.38
CA THR A 391 -6.85 7.86 -12.80
C THR A 391 -7.00 7.61 -11.29
N THR A 392 -7.79 8.43 -10.58
CA THR A 392 -8.09 8.22 -9.15
C THR A 392 -8.99 7.00 -8.93
N CYS A 393 -8.87 6.31 -7.80
CA CYS A 393 -9.81 5.26 -7.43
C CYS A 393 -11.07 5.76 -6.70
N ALA A 394 -11.10 7.01 -6.19
CA ALA A 394 -12.17 7.46 -5.27
C ALA A 394 -12.55 8.96 -5.26
N SER A 395 -11.79 9.85 -5.91
CA SER A 395 -12.00 11.32 -5.82
C SER A 395 -12.83 11.90 -6.98
N GLU A 396 -12.89 13.23 -7.13
CA GLU A 396 -13.51 13.89 -8.29
C GLU A 396 -12.78 13.54 -9.60
N LEU A 397 -13.52 13.54 -10.70
CA LEU A 397 -12.98 13.30 -12.04
C LEU A 397 -12.65 14.62 -12.73
N SER A 398 -11.44 14.72 -13.27
CA SER A 398 -10.90 15.99 -13.80
C SER A 398 -10.87 16.08 -15.33
N ALA A 399 -11.32 15.04 -16.03
CA ALA A 399 -11.50 15.01 -17.49
C ALA A 399 -12.85 14.36 -17.87
N ASP A 400 -13.40 14.72 -19.03
CA ASP A 400 -14.73 14.26 -19.49
C ASP A 400 -14.78 12.74 -19.78
N ASP A 401 -13.63 12.10 -20.06
CA ASP A 401 -13.46 10.67 -20.33
C ASP A 401 -12.93 9.86 -19.14
N ALA A 402 -12.73 10.50 -17.98
CA ALA A 402 -12.21 9.86 -16.78
C ALA A 402 -13.29 9.06 -16.03
N TYR A 403 -12.83 8.12 -15.20
CA TYR A 403 -13.64 7.29 -14.31
C TYR A 403 -12.74 6.78 -13.17
N TRP A 404 -13.32 6.13 -12.16
CA TRP A 404 -12.51 5.49 -11.11
C TRP A 404 -11.88 4.19 -11.59
N GLY A 405 -10.60 4.00 -11.31
CA GLY A 405 -9.85 2.86 -11.84
C GLY A 405 -8.46 2.68 -11.24
N TYR A 406 -7.76 1.70 -11.77
CA TYR A 406 -6.38 1.33 -11.44
C TYR A 406 -5.73 0.62 -12.64
N ARG A 407 -4.43 0.43 -12.64
CA ARG A 407 -3.72 -0.08 -13.82
C ARG A 407 -2.91 -1.33 -13.49
N LEU A 408 -3.27 -2.46 -14.10
CA LEU A 408 -2.41 -3.64 -14.12
C LEU A 408 -1.28 -3.43 -15.14
N ILE A 409 -0.05 -3.72 -14.76
CA ILE A 409 1.16 -3.50 -15.54
C ILE A 409 1.95 -4.81 -15.60
N ASP A 410 2.13 -5.35 -16.81
CA ASP A 410 2.91 -6.57 -17.03
C ASP A 410 4.34 -6.20 -17.46
N VAL A 411 5.33 -6.80 -16.81
CA VAL A 411 6.76 -6.66 -17.12
C VAL A 411 7.33 -8.01 -17.51
N ASN A 412 8.06 -8.04 -18.63
CA ASN A 412 8.78 -9.20 -19.13
C ASN A 412 10.23 -8.79 -19.42
N SER A 413 11.19 -9.42 -18.74
CA SER A 413 12.63 -9.18 -18.97
C SER A 413 13.00 -7.69 -18.93
N GLY A 414 12.53 -6.98 -17.91
CA GLY A 414 12.73 -5.54 -17.69
C GLY A 414 11.89 -4.61 -18.59
N LYS A 415 11.11 -5.13 -19.53
CA LYS A 415 10.27 -4.33 -20.44
C LYS A 415 8.81 -4.40 -20.03
N ILE A 416 8.16 -3.25 -19.92
CA ILE A 416 6.70 -3.19 -19.77
C ILE A 416 6.06 -3.65 -21.09
N THR A 417 5.31 -4.75 -21.02
CA THR A 417 4.63 -5.37 -22.17
C THR A 417 3.13 -5.08 -22.22
N SER A 418 2.53 -4.71 -21.09
CA SER A 418 1.12 -4.32 -20.98
C SER A 418 0.96 -3.25 -19.91
N TYR A 419 0.06 -2.30 -20.15
CA TYR A 419 -0.28 -1.24 -19.20
C TYR A 419 -1.62 -0.56 -19.52
N ASN A 420 -2.26 -0.84 -20.67
CA ASN A 420 -3.56 -0.30 -21.03
C ASN A 420 -4.61 -1.42 -20.96
N TYR A 421 -5.67 -1.21 -20.19
CA TYR A 421 -6.89 -2.00 -20.31
C TYR A 421 -7.55 -1.80 -21.68
N ARG A 422 -7.54 -0.55 -22.15
CA ARG A 422 -8.04 -0.19 -23.49
C ARG A 422 -7.22 0.93 -24.11
N GLU A 423 -6.88 0.78 -25.38
CA GLU A 423 -6.18 1.82 -26.14
C GLU A 423 -6.99 3.14 -26.21
N PRO A 424 -6.33 4.31 -26.24
CA PRO A 424 -4.87 4.50 -26.30
C PRO A 424 -4.17 4.64 -24.94
N LYS A 425 -4.92 4.66 -23.82
CA LYS A 425 -4.39 5.11 -22.51
C LYS A 425 -5.13 4.57 -21.28
N TYR A 426 -6.26 3.89 -21.46
CA TYR A 426 -7.26 3.69 -20.42
C TYR A 426 -6.85 2.60 -19.42
N SER A 427 -6.99 2.90 -18.14
CA SER A 427 -6.83 1.99 -16.99
C SER A 427 -8.00 1.02 -16.82
N ILE A 428 -7.91 0.06 -15.90
CA ILE A 428 -9.01 -0.85 -15.57
C ILE A 428 -10.08 -0.04 -14.79
N PRO A 429 -11.33 0.04 -15.26
CA PRO A 429 -12.41 0.68 -14.53
C PRO A 429 -12.82 -0.12 -13.29
N LEU A 430 -12.89 0.57 -12.16
CA LEU A 430 -13.32 0.03 -10.88
C LEU A 430 -14.82 -0.32 -10.87
N TYR A 431 -15.21 -1.27 -10.01
CA TYR A 431 -16.54 -1.89 -9.93
C TYR A 431 -16.87 -2.72 -11.17
N ARG A 432 -15.87 -3.45 -11.70
CA ARG A 432 -16.02 -4.37 -12.84
C ARG A 432 -15.48 -5.77 -12.58
N LEU A 433 -14.83 -6.00 -11.45
CA LEU A 433 -14.56 -7.33 -10.92
C LEU A 433 -15.25 -7.47 -9.58
N ASN A 434 -16.20 -8.39 -9.45
CA ASN A 434 -16.84 -8.72 -8.19
C ASN A 434 -16.62 -10.18 -7.86
N TYR A 435 -16.56 -10.48 -6.57
CA TYR A 435 -16.62 -11.86 -6.09
C TYR A 435 -17.33 -11.93 -4.75
N THR A 436 -17.98 -13.06 -4.48
CA THR A 436 -18.59 -13.36 -3.18
C THR A 436 -18.40 -14.83 -2.85
N TYR A 437 -17.88 -15.13 -1.66
CA TYR A 437 -17.86 -16.48 -1.12
C TYR A 437 -19.20 -16.85 -0.45
N SER A 438 -19.47 -18.15 -0.37
CA SER A 438 -20.28 -18.74 0.70
C SER A 438 -19.56 -18.64 2.06
N GLU A 439 -19.98 -19.41 3.07
CA GLU A 439 -19.29 -19.48 4.36
C GLU A 439 -17.84 -19.99 4.15
N ASN A 440 -16.84 -19.12 4.40
CA ASN A 440 -15.44 -19.32 4.05
C ASN A 440 -14.51 -18.98 5.24
N ASP A 441 -14.78 -19.61 6.38
CA ASP A 441 -14.10 -19.37 7.66
C ASP A 441 -13.44 -20.65 8.23
N GLY A 442 -13.35 -21.72 7.43
CA GLY A 442 -12.87 -23.03 7.87
C GLY A 442 -13.94 -23.95 8.47
N SER A 443 -15.19 -23.49 8.66
CA SER A 443 -16.25 -24.32 9.24
C SER A 443 -16.93 -25.28 8.24
N ALA A 444 -16.95 -24.92 6.95
CA ALA A 444 -17.62 -25.67 5.90
C ALA A 444 -16.62 -26.46 5.03
N SER A 445 -16.91 -27.74 4.77
CA SER A 445 -16.11 -28.58 3.86
C SER A 445 -16.51 -28.44 2.38
N THR A 446 -17.41 -27.52 2.05
CA THR A 446 -17.74 -27.19 0.66
C THR A 446 -17.99 -25.70 0.60
N VAL A 447 -17.21 -24.99 -0.20
CA VAL A 447 -17.24 -23.53 -0.30
C VAL A 447 -17.27 -23.16 -1.78
N SER A 448 -18.23 -22.31 -2.15
CA SER A 448 -18.31 -21.71 -3.49
C SER A 448 -17.88 -20.25 -3.44
N ALA A 449 -17.33 -19.77 -4.56
CA ALA A 449 -17.05 -18.37 -4.84
C ALA A 449 -17.66 -18.02 -6.20
N ASP A 450 -18.64 -17.13 -6.23
CA ASP A 450 -19.13 -16.54 -7.46
C ASP A 450 -18.20 -15.38 -7.85
N ILE A 451 -17.60 -15.42 -9.04
CA ILE A 451 -16.86 -14.30 -9.64
C ILE A 451 -17.68 -13.71 -10.80
N GLU A 452 -17.72 -12.39 -10.90
CA GLU A 452 -18.30 -11.63 -12.01
C GLU A 452 -17.19 -10.78 -12.65
N ASN A 453 -16.80 -11.12 -13.89
CA ASN A 453 -15.88 -10.35 -14.72
C ASN A 453 -16.65 -9.53 -15.75
N ASP A 454 -16.81 -8.26 -15.45
CA ASP A 454 -17.55 -7.26 -16.22
C ASP A 454 -16.61 -6.40 -17.11
N LEU A 455 -15.34 -6.81 -17.21
CA LEU A 455 -14.33 -6.21 -18.09
C LEU A 455 -14.38 -6.79 -19.51
N GLU A 456 -13.87 -6.02 -20.47
CA GLU A 456 -13.66 -6.42 -21.87
C GLU A 456 -12.37 -7.28 -22.07
N MET A 457 -11.68 -7.62 -20.98
CA MET A 457 -10.49 -8.48 -20.91
C MET A 457 -10.75 -9.74 -20.07
N ASN A 458 -10.03 -10.82 -20.38
CA ASN A 458 -10.06 -12.03 -19.55
C ASN A 458 -9.21 -11.78 -18.29
N VAL A 459 -9.59 -12.43 -17.19
CA VAL A 459 -8.90 -12.33 -15.90
C VAL A 459 -8.58 -13.73 -15.39
N THR A 460 -7.38 -13.90 -14.83
CA THR A 460 -7.09 -15.00 -13.91
C THR A 460 -7.29 -14.45 -12.50
N ALA A 461 -8.20 -15.07 -11.75
CA ALA A 461 -8.53 -14.66 -10.39
C ALA A 461 -7.93 -15.65 -9.39
N ARG A 462 -7.23 -15.14 -8.37
CA ARG A 462 -6.79 -15.92 -7.21
C ARG A 462 -7.88 -15.91 -6.14
N LEU A 463 -8.28 -17.09 -5.69
CA LEU A 463 -9.22 -17.29 -4.59
C LEU A 463 -8.53 -18.02 -3.45
N HIS A 464 -8.86 -17.65 -2.21
CA HIS A 464 -8.40 -18.30 -0.99
C HIS A 464 -9.60 -18.94 -0.31
N PHE A 465 -9.66 -20.27 -0.34
CA PHE A 465 -10.70 -21.05 0.34
C PHE A 465 -10.17 -21.54 1.68
N TYR A 466 -10.98 -21.41 2.75
CA TYR A 466 -10.69 -21.91 4.08
C TYR A 466 -11.70 -23.00 4.45
N VAL A 467 -11.20 -24.22 4.60
CA VAL A 467 -11.98 -25.45 4.82
C VAL A 467 -11.37 -26.27 5.96
N PRO A 468 -12.06 -27.25 6.56
CA PRO A 468 -11.43 -28.20 7.49
C PRO A 468 -10.37 -29.04 6.77
N ALA A 469 -9.28 -29.42 7.43
CA ALA A 469 -8.23 -30.26 6.83
C ALA A 469 -8.77 -31.57 6.20
N GLY A 470 -8.41 -31.85 4.94
CA GLY A 470 -8.93 -32.99 4.16
C GLY A 470 -8.23 -33.19 2.81
N ASP A 471 -8.91 -33.87 1.89
CA ASP A 471 -8.49 -34.03 0.48
C ASP A 471 -9.54 -33.36 -0.42
N TYR A 472 -9.16 -32.35 -1.21
CA TYR A 472 -10.11 -31.49 -1.91
C TYR A 472 -9.98 -31.52 -3.45
N GLU A 473 -11.11 -31.44 -4.14
CA GLU A 473 -11.17 -31.17 -5.57
C GLU A 473 -11.83 -29.80 -5.84
N VAL A 474 -11.42 -29.16 -6.94
CA VAL A 474 -11.95 -27.87 -7.38
C VAL A 474 -12.71 -27.99 -8.71
N GLN A 475 -13.88 -27.37 -8.75
CA GLN A 475 -14.65 -27.16 -9.98
C GLN A 475 -14.39 -25.74 -10.50
N ASN A 476 -14.19 -25.61 -11.82
CA ASN A 476 -13.97 -24.33 -12.53
C ASN A 476 -12.70 -23.54 -12.14
N GLY A 477 -11.75 -24.17 -11.46
CA GLY A 477 -10.44 -23.58 -11.15
C GLY A 477 -9.33 -24.61 -11.20
N LYS A 478 -8.15 -24.23 -10.72
CA LYS A 478 -6.99 -25.09 -10.50
C LYS A 478 -6.42 -24.78 -9.12
N ILE A 479 -6.30 -25.80 -8.26
CA ILE A 479 -5.56 -25.69 -7.01
C ILE A 479 -4.08 -25.43 -7.33
N VAL A 480 -3.50 -24.42 -6.68
CA VAL A 480 -2.09 -24.02 -6.88
C VAL A 480 -1.24 -24.16 -5.63
N LYS A 481 -1.85 -24.10 -4.43
CA LYS A 481 -1.19 -24.28 -3.13
C LYS A 481 -2.21 -24.70 -2.08
N GLU A 482 -1.79 -25.56 -1.16
CA GLU A 482 -2.57 -26.12 -0.06
C GLU A 482 -1.72 -26.03 1.21
N THR A 483 -2.18 -25.31 2.23
CA THR A 483 -1.46 -25.11 3.51
C THR A 483 -2.41 -25.46 4.67
N VAL A 484 -1.99 -26.36 5.58
CA VAL A 484 -2.82 -26.80 6.72
C VAL A 484 -2.26 -26.28 8.04
N VAL A 485 -3.02 -25.42 8.73
CA VAL A 485 -2.62 -24.79 10.00
C VAL A 485 -3.76 -24.87 11.02
N GLY A 486 -3.49 -25.42 12.20
CA GLY A 486 -4.48 -25.51 13.28
C GLY A 486 -5.73 -26.38 12.99
N GLY A 487 -5.71 -27.19 11.93
CA GLY A 487 -6.84 -27.99 11.47
C GLY A 487 -7.75 -27.29 10.45
N ILE A 488 -7.46 -26.03 10.12
CA ILE A 488 -7.99 -25.34 8.94
C ILE A 488 -6.98 -25.50 7.81
N GLU A 489 -7.48 -25.72 6.61
CA GLU A 489 -6.75 -25.82 5.37
C GLU A 489 -7.10 -24.63 4.49
N ARG A 490 -6.06 -23.90 4.09
CA ARG A 490 -6.15 -22.84 3.10
C ARG A 490 -5.80 -23.44 1.74
N VAL A 491 -6.75 -23.41 0.82
CA VAL A 491 -6.57 -23.85 -0.56
C VAL A 491 -6.61 -22.64 -1.47
N GLU A 492 -5.48 -22.36 -2.11
CA GLU A 492 -5.36 -21.33 -3.12
C GLU A 492 -5.76 -21.89 -4.49
N VAL A 493 -6.63 -21.16 -5.19
CA VAL A 493 -7.17 -21.57 -6.49
C VAL A 493 -7.01 -20.43 -7.51
N ASP A 494 -6.42 -20.75 -8.66
CA ASP A 494 -6.51 -19.92 -9.86
C ASP A 494 -7.77 -20.27 -10.67
N ALA A 495 -8.59 -19.27 -10.99
CA ALA A 495 -9.76 -19.39 -11.83
C ALA A 495 -9.67 -18.47 -13.05
N TYR A 496 -9.72 -19.04 -14.25
CA TYR A 496 -9.73 -18.26 -15.49
C TYR A 496 -11.16 -17.83 -15.82
N VAL A 497 -11.44 -16.52 -15.69
CA VAL A 497 -12.75 -15.93 -15.96
C VAL A 497 -12.68 -15.16 -17.29
N PRO A 498 -13.35 -15.65 -18.36
CA PRO A 498 -13.45 -14.92 -19.62
C PRO A 498 -14.03 -13.52 -19.43
N ARG A 499 -13.70 -12.59 -20.33
CA ARG A 499 -14.32 -11.27 -20.38
C ARG A 499 -15.85 -11.35 -20.43
N LEU A 500 -16.53 -10.41 -19.77
CA LEU A 500 -18.00 -10.29 -19.75
C LEU A 500 -18.68 -11.61 -19.36
N HIS A 501 -18.19 -12.26 -18.30
CA HIS A 501 -18.63 -13.58 -17.86
C HIS A 501 -18.65 -13.71 -16.33
N SER A 502 -19.53 -14.57 -15.82
CA SER A 502 -19.56 -14.96 -14.41
C SER A 502 -19.18 -16.43 -14.27
N LEU A 503 -18.46 -16.77 -13.20
CA LEU A 503 -17.95 -18.12 -12.95
C LEU A 503 -18.11 -18.47 -11.47
N GLU A 504 -18.89 -19.50 -11.17
CA GLU A 504 -18.89 -20.13 -9.84
C GLU A 504 -17.70 -21.10 -9.77
N VAL A 505 -16.82 -20.90 -8.80
CA VAL A 505 -15.69 -21.78 -8.46
C VAL A 505 -16.04 -22.47 -7.15
N THR A 506 -15.98 -23.80 -7.09
CA THR A 506 -16.38 -24.56 -5.90
C THR A 506 -15.26 -25.51 -5.48
N ILE A 507 -14.88 -25.46 -4.21
CA ILE A 507 -14.06 -26.49 -3.57
C ILE A 507 -14.95 -27.45 -2.78
N ARG A 508 -14.66 -28.75 -2.84
CA ARG A 508 -15.39 -29.80 -2.12
C ARG A 508 -14.50 -31.03 -1.86
N PRO A 509 -14.85 -31.94 -0.93
CA PRO A 509 -14.05 -33.12 -0.67
C PRO A 509 -14.05 -34.06 -1.88
N SER A 510 -12.93 -34.76 -2.08
CA SER A 510 -12.70 -35.69 -3.21
C SER A 510 -13.46 -37.01 -3.13
#